data_AF-A0A7S4NCB5-F1
#
_entry.id   AF-A0A7S4NCB5-F1
#
_cell.length_a   1.000
_cell.length_b   1.000
_cell.length_c   1.000
_cell.angle_alpha   90.00
_cell.angle_beta   90.00
_cell.angle_gamma   90.00
#
_symmetry.space_group_name_H-M   'P 1'
#
loop_
_entity.id
_entity.type
_entity.pdbx_description
1 polymer ?
#
loop_
_entity_poly.entity_id
_entity_poly.type
_entity_poly.pdbx_seq_one_letter_code
_entity_poly.pdbx_strand_id
1 'polypeptide(L)'
;KIIEQGAVILGGVEQEFGFGLRQQYFHKAAILVLDHEESTFTKGIILNRPSDKYLEDDMNPGARWRVWFGGDVQGLDTSMPDIVCLHSLQNENVTEVSTKIMKDIQWTTFESAKKLVKDGHAKPSDFWLFAGYAGWGPGQLMGELDRKSWYMVATDSRTLLKELARQSADADPRDAGLDTWELLMEMIGRGETAEECSGDFDDLILKEWALERLTDRGDDDGDGGLGLGSIERLIGMVMSSKKEGKEGAGAEEMSGGGVVTEGALLRAGSMDRSPFLLSNQEYHKSVVLVISDDEYLTVGVLLNRPAAKGLEMEIVNEASGGKRRKVTVPLLYGGQYAVKGQSPLLWLHCSDDLRSAEVGSPFGDAVKGIFKCSQDEATRAISAGVAKPDDFLVVSGVSVWTKGDALVGGGGMMGELPPSGLEGEVDAGRFEVVGPDRVNDVWRALQRQEVVTKLNLVQNLALAGEAWRAGTVASEAREGLTEITATEGIGEGYDEEGDGDEYVHDSDTRVADLSDTALRSWVATFLLGAPSLGS
;
A
#
# COMPACT_ATOMS: atom_id res chain seq x y z
N LYS A 1 -32.35 -8.93 7.30
CA LYS A 1 -31.45 -8.13 8.16
C LYS A 1 -32.08 -6.75 8.25
N ILE A 2 -32.29 -6.20 9.44
CA ILE A 2 -32.82 -4.84 9.59
C ILE A 2 -31.62 -4.00 10.03
N ILE A 3 -31.26 -3.00 9.23
CA ILE A 3 -30.24 -2.03 9.59
C ILE A 3 -30.97 -0.88 10.26
N GLU A 4 -30.56 -0.52 11.47
CA GLU A 4 -31.14 0.59 12.22
C GLU A 4 -30.05 1.28 13.04
N GLN A 5 -30.35 2.50 13.48
CA GLN A 5 -29.52 3.21 14.43
C GLN A 5 -29.30 2.36 15.69
N GLY A 6 -28.05 2.26 16.14
CA GLY A 6 -27.64 1.44 17.27
C GLY A 6 -27.35 -0.02 16.94
N ALA A 7 -27.54 -0.45 15.69
CA ALA A 7 -27.05 -1.75 15.24
C ALA A 7 -25.51 -1.78 15.28
N VAL A 8 -24.95 -2.95 15.60
CA VAL A 8 -23.51 -3.20 15.51
C VAL A 8 -23.24 -4.17 14.37
N ILE A 9 -22.22 -3.88 13.59
CA ILE A 9 -21.72 -4.76 12.54
C ILE A 9 -20.25 -5.08 12.79
N LEU A 10 -19.84 -6.30 12.46
CA LEU A 10 -18.47 -6.79 12.62
C LEU A 10 -17.86 -7.08 11.25
N GLY A 11 -16.59 -6.75 11.07
CA GLY A 11 -15.83 -7.08 9.85
C GLY A 11 -15.88 -8.59 9.59
N GLY A 12 -16.24 -8.98 8.38
CA GLY A 12 -16.30 -10.37 7.96
C GLY A 12 -14.92 -10.90 7.52
N VAL A 13 -14.65 -12.18 7.79
CA VAL A 13 -13.39 -12.86 7.45
C VAL A 13 -13.54 -13.89 6.33
N GLU A 14 -14.76 -14.08 5.82
CA GLU A 14 -15.08 -15.09 4.80
C GLU A 14 -14.76 -14.62 3.35
N GLN A 15 -14.14 -13.45 3.17
CA GLN A 15 -13.80 -12.93 1.84
C GLN A 15 -12.35 -13.24 1.49
N GLU A 16 -12.15 -13.86 0.33
CA GLU A 16 -10.82 -14.23 -0.20
C GLU A 16 -9.92 -13.01 -0.49
N PHE A 17 -10.48 -11.80 -0.50
CA PHE A 17 -9.79 -10.54 -0.81
C PHE A 17 -9.98 -9.52 0.33
N GLY A 18 -9.91 -9.99 1.57
CA GLY A 18 -10.18 -9.22 2.79
C GLY A 18 -9.43 -7.89 2.90
N PHE A 19 -9.70 -7.19 3.99
CA PHE A 19 -9.15 -5.86 4.26
C PHE A 19 -7.62 -5.84 4.42
N GLY A 20 -6.94 -6.99 4.48
CA GLY A 20 -5.48 -7.06 4.65
C GLY A 20 -4.66 -6.36 3.56
N LEU A 21 -5.08 -6.38 2.29
CA LEU A 21 -4.33 -5.67 1.23
C LEU A 21 -4.77 -4.21 1.06
N ARG A 22 -5.98 -3.86 1.51
CA ARG A 22 -6.56 -2.53 1.35
C ARG A 22 -7.55 -2.26 2.48
N GLN A 23 -7.48 -1.06 3.04
CA GLN A 23 -8.39 -0.63 4.11
C GLN A 23 -8.30 -1.53 5.34
N GLN A 24 -7.06 -1.83 5.76
CA GLN A 24 -6.69 -2.72 6.85
C GLN A 24 -7.51 -2.45 8.12
N TYR A 25 -7.78 -1.18 8.39
CA TYR A 25 -8.59 -0.72 9.53
C TYR A 25 -9.99 -1.34 9.63
N PHE A 26 -10.58 -1.82 8.53
CA PHE A 26 -11.87 -2.52 8.56
C PHE A 26 -11.76 -4.02 8.87
N HIS A 27 -10.57 -4.62 8.79
CA HIS A 27 -10.36 -6.02 9.18
C HIS A 27 -10.77 -6.22 10.63
N LYS A 28 -11.71 -7.13 10.91
CA LYS A 28 -12.23 -7.35 12.26
C LYS A 28 -12.66 -6.06 13.00
N ALA A 29 -13.18 -5.06 12.27
CA ALA A 29 -13.72 -3.85 12.88
C ALA A 29 -15.07 -4.13 13.54
N ALA A 30 -15.33 -3.53 14.71
CA ALA A 30 -16.63 -3.49 15.35
C ALA A 30 -17.24 -2.10 15.17
N ILE A 31 -18.29 -1.97 14.36
CA ILE A 31 -18.84 -0.68 13.94
C ILE A 31 -20.23 -0.48 14.55
N LEU A 32 -20.43 0.65 15.23
CA LEU A 32 -21.73 1.11 15.69
C LEU A 32 -22.37 2.02 14.64
N VAL A 33 -23.58 1.66 14.18
CA VAL A 33 -24.37 2.50 13.27
C VAL A 33 -24.95 3.68 14.06
N LEU A 34 -24.49 4.90 13.74
CA LEU A 34 -24.93 6.14 14.37
C LEU A 34 -26.18 6.71 13.73
N ASP A 35 -26.30 6.55 12.41
CA ASP A 35 -27.43 7.02 11.62
C ASP A 35 -27.62 6.11 10.41
N HIS A 36 -28.87 5.83 10.07
CA HIS A 36 -29.23 4.99 8.93
C HIS A 36 -30.49 5.51 8.29
N GLU A 37 -30.34 6.01 7.06
CA GLU A 37 -31.45 6.34 6.19
C GLU A 37 -31.26 5.56 4.88
N GLU A 38 -32.13 4.57 4.65
CA GLU A 38 -32.02 3.59 3.56
C GLU A 38 -31.87 4.28 2.19
N SER A 39 -32.56 5.41 2.01
CA SER A 39 -32.61 6.15 0.76
C SER A 39 -31.42 7.08 0.52
N THR A 40 -30.60 7.38 1.54
CA THR A 40 -29.57 8.43 1.44
C THR A 40 -28.19 7.94 1.88
N PHE A 41 -28.01 7.58 3.14
CA PHE A 41 -26.69 7.37 3.72
C PHE A 41 -26.77 6.57 5.01
N THR A 42 -25.75 5.77 5.27
CA THR A 42 -25.51 5.16 6.59
C THR A 42 -24.19 5.64 7.13
N LYS A 43 -24.20 6.09 8.39
CA LYS A 43 -23.01 6.52 9.13
C LYS A 43 -22.75 5.57 10.28
N GLY A 44 -21.53 5.07 10.41
CA GLY A 44 -21.09 4.30 11.56
C GLY A 44 -19.71 4.72 12.05
N ILE A 45 -19.35 4.31 13.26
CA ILE A 45 -18.00 4.51 13.83
C ILE A 45 -17.40 3.19 14.29
N ILE A 46 -16.11 3.02 14.05
CA ILE A 46 -15.35 1.86 14.53
C ILE A 46 -15.09 2.04 16.04
N LEU A 47 -15.45 1.03 16.83
CA LEU A 47 -15.39 1.04 18.29
C LEU A 47 -14.09 0.47 18.87
N ASN A 48 -13.42 -0.42 18.14
CA ASN A 48 -12.29 -1.23 18.65
C ASN A 48 -10.94 -0.80 18.06
N ARG A 49 -10.74 0.50 17.83
CA ARG A 49 -9.46 1.07 17.39
C ARG A 49 -8.99 2.18 18.34
N PRO A 50 -8.62 1.84 19.59
CA PRO A 50 -8.02 2.81 20.50
C PRO A 50 -6.70 3.30 19.92
N SER A 51 -6.37 4.57 20.16
CA SER A 51 -5.06 5.15 19.81
C SER A 51 -4.40 5.77 21.03
N ASP A 52 -3.11 6.04 20.93
CA ASP A 52 -2.35 6.83 21.92
C ASP A 52 -2.51 8.33 21.70
N LYS A 53 -3.23 8.73 20.65
CA LYS A 53 -3.44 10.13 20.28
C LYS A 53 -4.44 10.81 21.20
N TYR A 54 -4.18 12.09 21.46
CA TYR A 54 -5.05 12.95 22.26
C TYR A 54 -5.39 14.24 21.51
N LEU A 55 -6.62 14.71 21.66
CA LEU A 55 -7.01 16.05 21.22
C LEU A 55 -6.83 17.08 22.33
N GLU A 56 -6.36 18.24 21.92
CA GLU A 56 -6.30 19.44 22.76
C GLU A 56 -7.68 20.07 22.91
N ASP A 57 -7.88 20.72 24.05
CA ASP A 57 -9.09 21.43 24.40
C ASP A 57 -8.78 22.91 24.63
N ASP A 58 -9.24 23.74 23.68
CA ASP A 58 -9.07 25.19 23.71
C ASP A 58 -10.00 25.88 24.73
N MET A 59 -11.04 25.20 25.20
CA MET A 59 -12.00 25.71 26.18
C MET A 59 -11.63 25.34 27.62
N ASN A 60 -10.99 24.19 27.81
CA ASN A 60 -10.63 23.63 29.11
C ASN A 60 -9.11 23.34 29.17
N PRO A 61 -8.29 24.35 29.52
CA PRO A 61 -6.84 24.20 29.54
C PRO A 61 -6.38 23.02 30.39
N GLY A 62 -5.57 22.14 29.80
CA GLY A 62 -5.02 20.95 30.45
C GLY A 62 -5.93 19.72 30.41
N ALA A 63 -7.13 19.80 29.84
CA ALA A 63 -7.92 18.62 29.54
C ALA A 63 -7.27 17.83 28.40
N ARG A 64 -7.17 16.51 28.57
CA ARG A 64 -6.68 15.58 27.54
C ARG A 64 -7.80 14.62 27.17
N TRP A 65 -8.03 14.46 25.88
CA TRP A 65 -9.11 13.63 25.35
C TRP A 65 -8.53 12.53 24.47
N ARG A 66 -8.49 11.29 24.95
CA ARG A 66 -7.99 10.15 24.16
C ARG A 66 -8.91 9.92 22.97
N VAL A 67 -8.33 9.62 21.81
CA VAL A 67 -9.06 9.44 20.57
C VAL A 67 -9.00 7.98 20.12
N TRP A 68 -10.11 7.52 19.54
CA TRP A 68 -10.23 6.29 18.79
C TRP A 68 -10.33 6.61 17.30
N PHE A 69 -9.80 5.73 16.46
CA PHE A 69 -10.04 5.80 15.03
C PHE A 69 -11.49 5.38 14.76
N GLY A 70 -12.34 6.36 14.40
CA GLY A 70 -13.75 6.16 14.12
C GLY A 70 -14.05 5.76 12.67
N GLY A 71 -13.15 6.06 11.73
CA GLY A 71 -13.25 5.64 10.34
C GLY A 71 -12.41 6.48 9.39
N ASP A 72 -12.46 6.13 8.11
CA ASP A 72 -11.63 6.70 7.04
C ASP A 72 -12.16 8.01 6.44
N VAL A 73 -13.43 8.34 6.70
CA VAL A 73 -14.02 9.61 6.24
C VAL A 73 -13.89 10.66 7.32
N GLN A 74 -13.33 11.83 6.98
CA GLN A 74 -13.15 12.97 7.89
C GLN A 74 -12.39 12.60 9.19
N GLY A 75 -11.37 11.75 9.09
CA GLY A 75 -10.47 11.38 10.18
C GLY A 75 -9.54 12.51 10.63
N LEU A 76 -8.63 12.22 11.57
CA LEU A 76 -7.71 13.20 12.18
C LEU A 76 -6.81 13.92 11.17
N ASP A 77 -6.42 13.25 10.08
CA ASP A 77 -5.49 13.79 9.08
C ASP A 77 -6.17 14.79 8.12
N THR A 78 -7.46 15.10 8.32
CA THR A 78 -8.22 16.01 7.46
C THR A 78 -8.29 17.41 8.04
N SER A 79 -8.45 18.44 7.20
CA SER A 79 -8.53 19.84 7.66
C SER A 79 -9.74 20.15 8.54
N MET A 80 -10.78 19.31 8.48
CA MET A 80 -11.99 19.42 9.30
C MET A 80 -12.41 18.02 9.76
N PRO A 81 -11.75 17.48 10.81
CA PRO A 81 -12.07 16.17 11.32
C PRO A 81 -13.48 16.17 11.94
N ASP A 82 -14.22 15.09 11.72
CA ASP A 82 -15.50 14.87 12.38
C ASP A 82 -15.28 14.04 13.65
N ILE A 83 -15.55 14.63 14.80
CA ILE A 83 -15.31 14.02 16.11
C ILE A 83 -16.64 13.71 16.79
N VAL A 84 -16.93 12.41 16.93
CA VAL A 84 -18.10 11.89 17.63
C VAL A 84 -17.72 11.60 19.08
N CYS A 85 -18.39 12.22 20.04
CA CYS A 85 -18.19 11.97 21.47
C CYS A 85 -19.30 11.06 22.00
N LEU A 86 -19.05 9.76 22.14
CA LEU A 86 -20.00 8.85 22.80
C LEU A 86 -19.97 9.03 24.32
N HIS A 87 -21.12 8.90 24.97
CA HIS A 87 -21.23 8.89 26.43
C HIS A 87 -22.49 8.16 26.90
N SER A 88 -22.55 7.88 28.21
CA SER A 88 -23.73 7.30 28.88
C SER A 88 -24.44 8.24 29.87
N LEU A 89 -24.04 9.52 29.91
CA LEU A 89 -24.61 10.54 30.79
C LEU A 89 -26.12 10.73 30.57
N GLN A 90 -26.87 10.88 31.67
CA GLN A 90 -28.34 11.03 31.66
C GLN A 90 -28.81 12.41 32.19
N ASN A 91 -27.89 13.35 32.40
CA ASN A 91 -28.20 14.70 32.86
C ASN A 91 -28.99 15.46 31.79
N GLU A 92 -30.05 16.18 32.17
CA GLU A 92 -30.90 16.97 31.26
C GLU A 92 -30.09 17.89 30.34
N ASN A 93 -29.12 18.65 30.90
CA ASN A 93 -28.27 19.57 30.13
C ASN A 93 -27.42 18.84 29.08
N VAL A 94 -27.05 17.59 29.35
CA VAL A 94 -26.30 16.76 28.41
C VAL A 94 -27.24 16.22 27.33
N THR A 95 -28.40 15.70 27.73
CA THR A 95 -29.36 15.10 26.80
C THR A 95 -29.94 16.10 25.80
N GLU A 96 -30.00 17.40 26.13
CA GLU A 96 -30.47 18.45 25.23
C GLU A 96 -29.56 18.67 24.01
N VAL A 97 -28.25 18.45 24.17
CA VAL A 97 -27.24 18.63 23.12
C VAL A 97 -26.78 17.29 22.51
N SER A 98 -27.41 16.19 22.89
CA SER A 98 -27.00 14.83 22.51
C SER A 98 -28.05 14.11 21.69
N THR A 99 -27.61 13.28 20.76
CA THR A 99 -28.47 12.39 19.98
C THR A 99 -28.41 11.00 20.57
N LYS A 100 -29.57 10.44 20.89
CA LYS A 100 -29.69 9.08 21.42
C LYS A 100 -29.50 8.06 20.30
N ILE A 101 -28.62 7.07 20.53
CA ILE A 101 -28.37 5.98 19.59
C ILE A 101 -29.15 4.74 20.02
N MET A 102 -28.92 4.32 21.27
CA MET A 102 -29.61 3.18 21.86
C MET A 102 -29.85 3.42 23.34
N LYS A 103 -30.28 2.39 24.07
CA LYS A 103 -30.46 2.50 25.52
C LYS A 103 -29.15 2.89 26.17
N ASP A 104 -29.13 3.90 27.05
CA ASP A 104 -27.94 4.32 27.81
C ASP A 104 -26.74 4.84 26.99
N ILE A 105 -26.79 4.88 25.65
CA ILE A 105 -25.70 5.39 24.79
C ILE A 105 -26.21 6.53 23.91
N GLN A 106 -25.50 7.64 23.98
CA GLN A 106 -25.78 8.87 23.25
C GLN A 106 -24.48 9.40 22.66
N TRP A 107 -24.58 10.28 21.69
CA TRP A 107 -23.44 11.00 21.15
C TRP A 107 -23.69 12.49 21.06
N THR A 108 -22.62 13.27 21.16
CA THR A 108 -22.63 14.71 20.92
C THR A 108 -21.37 15.12 20.15
N THR A 109 -21.30 16.37 19.70
CA THR A 109 -20.12 16.92 19.03
C THR A 109 -19.02 17.24 20.02
N PHE A 110 -17.76 17.27 19.59
CA PHE A 110 -16.65 17.66 20.45
C PHE A 110 -16.82 19.05 21.05
N GLU A 111 -17.32 20.02 20.28
CA GLU A 111 -17.63 21.36 20.79
C GLU A 111 -18.64 21.34 21.93
N SER A 112 -19.69 20.53 21.81
CA SER A 112 -20.70 20.37 22.86
C SER A 112 -20.13 19.68 24.09
N ALA A 113 -19.29 18.65 23.91
CA ALA A 113 -18.60 17.96 25.01
C ALA A 113 -17.67 18.91 25.78
N LYS A 114 -16.86 19.71 25.09
CA LYS A 114 -15.98 20.73 25.71
C LYS A 114 -16.79 21.73 26.54
N LYS A 115 -17.93 22.19 26.02
CA LYS A 115 -18.83 23.09 26.75
C LYS A 115 -19.42 22.43 28.00
N LEU A 116 -19.87 21.19 27.90
CA LEU A 116 -20.40 20.44 29.05
C LEU A 116 -19.36 20.25 30.16
N VAL A 117 -18.09 20.04 29.78
CA VAL A 117 -16.98 19.97 30.74
C VAL A 117 -16.72 21.33 31.38
N LYS A 118 -16.66 22.40 30.57
CA LYS A 118 -16.46 23.77 31.05
C LYS A 118 -17.53 24.21 32.05
N ASP A 119 -18.77 23.85 31.78
CA ASP A 119 -19.93 24.19 32.61
C ASP A 119 -20.07 23.27 33.84
N GLY A 120 -19.17 22.28 34.00
CA GLY A 120 -19.14 21.36 35.14
C GLY A 120 -20.24 20.29 35.13
N HIS A 121 -20.84 20.04 33.96
CA HIS A 121 -21.88 19.03 33.79
C HIS A 121 -21.33 17.64 33.45
N ALA A 122 -20.07 17.57 33.02
CA ALA A 122 -19.36 16.34 32.68
C ALA A 122 -17.84 16.49 32.93
N LYS A 123 -17.11 15.40 32.81
CA LYS A 123 -15.64 15.36 32.78
C LYS A 123 -15.16 14.83 31.44
N PRO A 124 -13.92 15.12 31.01
CA PRO A 124 -13.36 14.55 29.78
C PRO A 124 -13.43 13.01 29.75
N SER A 125 -13.19 12.36 30.89
CA SER A 125 -13.25 10.90 31.05
C SER A 125 -14.65 10.29 30.92
N ASP A 126 -15.71 11.12 30.85
CA ASP A 126 -17.07 10.63 30.64
C ASP A 126 -17.39 10.40 29.15
N PHE A 127 -16.46 10.76 28.25
CA PHE A 127 -16.63 10.68 26.81
C PHE A 127 -15.57 9.79 26.16
N TRP A 128 -15.99 9.05 25.13
CA TRP A 128 -15.12 8.36 24.19
C TRP A 128 -15.16 9.10 22.85
N LEU A 129 -14.01 9.58 22.38
CA LEU A 129 -13.91 10.38 21.16
C LEU A 129 -13.52 9.48 19.99
N PHE A 130 -14.31 9.51 18.93
CA PHE A 130 -14.06 8.80 17.69
C PHE A 130 -13.82 9.81 16.58
N ALA A 131 -12.64 9.77 15.99
CA ALA A 131 -12.28 10.64 14.88
C ALA A 131 -12.56 9.97 13.55
N GLY A 132 -13.33 10.65 12.72
CA GLY A 132 -13.83 10.12 11.45
C GLY A 132 -14.96 9.11 11.63
N TYR A 133 -15.49 8.68 10.50
CA TYR A 133 -16.59 7.71 10.43
C TYR A 133 -16.45 6.81 9.21
N ALA A 134 -17.14 5.67 9.25
CA ALA A 134 -17.38 4.81 8.11
C ALA A 134 -18.72 5.19 7.46
N GLY A 135 -18.71 5.30 6.13
CA GLY A 135 -19.85 5.78 5.35
C GLY A 135 -20.28 4.80 4.28
N TRP A 136 -21.59 4.60 4.15
CA TRP A 136 -22.18 3.78 3.08
C TRP A 136 -23.22 4.56 2.29
N GLY A 137 -23.12 4.49 0.96
CA GLY A 137 -24.15 5.00 0.06
C GLY A 137 -25.42 4.14 0.07
N PRO A 138 -26.51 4.60 -0.59
CA PRO A 138 -27.78 3.89 -0.63
C PRO A 138 -27.63 2.44 -1.07
N GLY A 139 -28.16 1.51 -0.27
CA GLY A 139 -28.13 0.06 -0.54
C GLY A 139 -26.76 -0.62 -0.43
N GLN A 140 -25.66 0.14 -0.24
CA GLN A 140 -24.31 -0.42 -0.21
C GLN A 140 -24.15 -1.38 0.97
N LEU A 141 -24.40 -0.92 2.21
CA LEU A 141 -24.24 -1.73 3.43
C LEU A 141 -25.04 -3.04 3.37
N MET A 142 -26.27 -3.00 2.85
CA MET A 142 -27.08 -4.20 2.68
C MET A 142 -26.41 -5.20 1.73
N GLY A 143 -25.89 -4.72 0.59
CA GLY A 143 -25.13 -5.55 -0.34
C GLY A 143 -23.85 -6.12 0.28
N GLU A 144 -23.17 -5.36 1.13
CA GLU A 144 -21.96 -5.81 1.85
C GLU A 144 -22.28 -6.91 2.88
N LEU A 145 -23.36 -6.74 3.63
CA LEU A 145 -23.88 -7.77 4.54
C LEU A 145 -24.25 -9.05 3.79
N ASP A 146 -24.81 -8.97 2.59
CA ASP A 146 -25.25 -10.14 1.81
C ASP A 146 -24.09 -10.95 1.23
N ARG A 147 -23.00 -10.28 0.85
CA ARG A 147 -21.73 -10.94 0.48
C ARG A 147 -20.82 -11.27 1.69
N LYS A 148 -21.34 -11.12 2.91
CA LYS A 148 -20.62 -11.38 4.17
C LYS A 148 -19.33 -10.57 4.36
N SER A 149 -19.26 -9.35 3.82
CA SER A 149 -18.24 -8.37 4.22
C SER A 149 -18.43 -7.94 5.69
N TRP A 150 -19.66 -8.07 6.19
CA TRP A 150 -20.01 -7.74 7.57
C TRP A 150 -20.93 -8.80 8.17
N TYR A 151 -20.81 -9.02 9.48
CA TYR A 151 -21.79 -9.74 10.30
C TYR A 151 -22.61 -8.74 11.12
N MET A 152 -23.91 -8.97 11.22
CA MET A 152 -24.79 -8.15 12.07
C MET A 152 -24.84 -8.74 13.47
N VAL A 153 -24.68 -7.89 14.49
CA VAL A 153 -24.70 -8.28 15.90
C VAL A 153 -25.84 -7.57 16.61
N ALA A 154 -26.62 -8.35 17.36
CA ALA A 154 -27.52 -7.82 18.37
C ALA A 154 -26.74 -7.76 19.70
N THR A 155 -26.40 -6.55 20.15
CA THR A 155 -25.71 -6.33 21.43
C THR A 155 -26.50 -5.35 22.29
N ASP A 156 -26.39 -5.49 23.60
CA ASP A 156 -26.97 -4.54 24.55
C ASP A 156 -25.97 -3.45 24.92
N SER A 157 -26.48 -2.31 25.37
CA SER A 157 -25.66 -1.16 25.70
C SER A 157 -24.64 -1.41 26.80
N ARG A 158 -24.90 -2.32 27.74
CA ARG A 158 -23.96 -2.60 28.83
C ARG A 158 -22.74 -3.35 28.33
N THR A 159 -22.91 -4.21 27.33
CA THR A 159 -21.79 -4.91 26.71
C THR A 159 -20.86 -3.90 26.03
N LEU A 160 -21.40 -3.03 25.18
CA LEU A 160 -20.59 -1.99 24.51
C LEU A 160 -19.91 -1.04 25.50
N LEU A 161 -20.62 -0.56 26.52
CA LEU A 161 -20.04 0.34 27.51
C LEU A 161 -18.92 -0.31 28.34
N LYS A 162 -19.03 -1.61 28.63
CA LYS A 162 -17.96 -2.35 29.32
C LYS A 162 -16.72 -2.46 28.45
N GLU A 163 -16.87 -2.77 27.16
CA GLU A 163 -15.72 -2.87 26.25
C GLU A 163 -15.04 -1.52 26.04
N LEU A 164 -15.81 -0.44 25.85
CA LEU A 164 -15.25 0.91 25.76
C LEU A 164 -14.49 1.30 27.03
N ALA A 165 -15.05 1.00 28.21
CA ALA A 165 -14.38 1.25 29.49
C ALA A 165 -13.10 0.42 29.66
N ARG A 166 -13.11 -0.86 29.25
CA ARG A 166 -11.94 -1.75 29.28
C ARG A 166 -10.83 -1.22 28.38
N GLN A 167 -11.15 -0.89 27.14
CA GLN A 167 -10.18 -0.33 26.19
C GLN A 167 -9.59 1.00 26.66
N SER A 168 -10.39 1.82 27.36
CA SER A 168 -9.92 3.10 27.89
C SER A 168 -8.86 2.95 28.98
N ALA A 169 -8.86 1.85 29.73
CA ALA A 169 -7.95 1.63 30.83
C ALA A 169 -6.56 1.20 30.34
N ASP A 170 -6.51 0.11 29.56
CA ASP A 170 -5.25 -0.63 29.34
C ASP A 170 -5.03 -1.09 27.89
N ALA A 171 -5.82 -0.63 26.90
CA ALA A 171 -5.60 -1.09 25.52
C ALA A 171 -4.34 -0.49 24.90
N ASP A 172 -3.46 -1.37 24.43
CA ASP A 172 -2.37 -1.07 23.52
C ASP A 172 -2.93 -0.94 22.09
N PRO A 173 -2.73 0.19 21.39
CA PRO A 173 -3.20 0.34 20.02
C PRO A 173 -2.68 -0.75 19.07
N ARG A 174 -1.50 -1.32 19.34
CA ARG A 174 -0.86 -2.35 18.50
C ARG A 174 -1.58 -3.69 18.53
N ASP A 175 -2.41 -3.95 19.56
CA ASP A 175 -3.34 -5.09 19.57
C ASP A 175 -4.47 -4.95 18.55
N ALA A 176 -4.66 -3.75 18.02
CA ALA A 176 -5.68 -3.37 17.05
C ALA A 176 -7.12 -3.74 17.45
N GLY A 177 -7.39 -3.98 18.73
CA GLY A 177 -8.71 -4.34 19.26
C GLY A 177 -9.31 -5.61 18.67
N LEU A 178 -8.45 -6.56 18.28
CA LEU A 178 -8.85 -7.90 17.79
C LEU A 178 -9.69 -8.65 18.83
N ASP A 179 -9.30 -8.57 20.10
CA ASP A 179 -9.98 -9.19 21.25
C ASP A 179 -11.47 -8.82 21.36
N THR A 180 -11.80 -7.56 21.07
CA THR A 180 -13.16 -7.02 21.12
C THR A 180 -14.01 -7.63 20.01
N TRP A 181 -13.43 -7.83 18.84
CA TRP A 181 -14.12 -8.49 17.73
C TRP A 181 -14.34 -9.98 18.02
N GLU A 182 -13.34 -10.68 18.56
CA GLU A 182 -13.44 -12.09 18.94
C GLU A 182 -14.54 -12.31 19.99
N LEU A 183 -14.58 -11.48 21.03
CA LEU A 183 -15.66 -11.48 22.03
C LEU A 183 -17.04 -11.32 21.38
N LEU A 184 -17.22 -10.34 20.50
CA LEU A 184 -18.51 -10.08 19.87
C LEU A 184 -18.90 -11.20 18.88
N MET A 185 -17.93 -11.86 18.24
CA MET A 185 -18.16 -13.05 17.42
C MET A 185 -18.60 -14.25 18.27
N GLU A 186 -17.98 -14.47 19.43
CA GLU A 186 -18.40 -15.50 20.38
C GLU A 186 -19.87 -15.29 20.81
N MET A 187 -20.24 -14.04 21.13
CA MET A 187 -21.60 -13.69 21.54
C MET A 187 -22.68 -14.00 20.50
N ILE A 188 -22.34 -13.98 19.20
CA ILE A 188 -23.27 -14.37 18.12
C ILE A 188 -23.14 -15.84 17.71
N GLY A 189 -22.43 -16.66 18.49
CA GLY A 189 -22.26 -18.09 18.25
C GLY A 189 -21.28 -18.42 17.12
N ARG A 190 -20.33 -17.53 16.85
CA ARG A 190 -19.30 -17.68 15.80
C ARG A 190 -17.87 -17.73 16.37
N GLY A 191 -17.70 -18.23 17.59
CA GLY A 191 -16.39 -18.37 18.24
C GLY A 191 -15.42 -19.25 17.45
N GLU A 192 -15.88 -20.37 16.88
CA GLU A 192 -15.04 -21.26 16.04
C GLU A 192 -14.47 -20.52 14.82
N THR A 193 -15.29 -19.70 14.15
CA THR A 193 -14.81 -18.86 13.04
C THR A 193 -13.78 -17.83 13.48
N ALA A 194 -13.91 -17.29 14.70
CA ALA A 194 -12.94 -16.33 15.24
C ALA A 194 -11.60 -16.99 15.58
N GLU A 195 -11.63 -18.20 16.14
CA GLU A 195 -10.44 -18.99 16.46
C GLU A 195 -9.68 -19.43 15.19
N GLU A 196 -10.39 -19.86 14.14
CA GLU A 196 -9.80 -20.30 12.87
C GLU A 196 -9.02 -19.19 12.13
N CYS A 197 -9.39 -17.92 12.33
CA CYS A 197 -8.74 -16.77 11.68
C CYS A 197 -7.88 -15.93 12.64
N SER A 198 -7.56 -16.43 13.83
CA SER A 198 -6.73 -15.70 14.79
C SER A 198 -5.25 -15.78 14.40
N GLY A 199 -4.57 -14.63 14.38
CA GLY A 199 -3.15 -14.53 14.05
C GLY A 199 -2.84 -14.77 12.56
N ASP A 200 -3.83 -14.63 11.69
CA ASP A 200 -3.63 -14.75 10.24
C ASP A 200 -2.92 -13.53 9.64
N PHE A 201 -2.67 -13.59 8.33
CA PHE A 201 -2.02 -12.49 7.61
C PHE A 201 -2.76 -11.15 7.77
N ASP A 202 -4.09 -11.15 7.75
CA ASP A 202 -4.88 -9.92 7.84
C ASP A 202 -4.80 -9.32 9.26
N ASP A 203 -4.76 -10.15 10.31
CA ASP A 203 -4.50 -9.72 11.69
C ASP A 203 -3.13 -9.05 11.82
N LEU A 204 -2.08 -9.71 11.31
CA LEU A 204 -0.72 -9.21 11.41
C LEU A 204 -0.55 -7.87 10.66
N ILE A 205 -1.14 -7.77 9.47
CA ILE A 205 -1.14 -6.50 8.72
C ILE A 205 -1.94 -5.42 9.44
N LEU A 206 -3.08 -5.75 10.06
CA LEU A 206 -3.84 -4.79 10.84
C LEU A 206 -3.04 -4.29 12.06
N LYS A 207 -2.29 -5.15 12.74
CA LYS A 207 -1.38 -4.74 13.83
C LYS A 207 -0.33 -3.75 13.34
N GLU A 208 0.22 -3.97 12.16
CA GLU A 208 1.18 -3.04 11.54
C GLU A 208 0.56 -1.71 11.12
N TRP A 209 -0.67 -1.75 10.61
CA TRP A 209 -1.45 -0.53 10.37
C TRP A 209 -1.73 0.23 11.67
N ALA A 210 -2.05 -0.48 12.75
CA ALA A 210 -2.32 0.14 14.04
C ALA A 210 -1.05 0.74 14.66
N LEU A 211 0.09 0.06 14.54
CA LEU A 211 1.39 0.60 14.92
C LEU A 211 1.66 1.93 14.20
N GLU A 212 1.54 1.97 12.87
CA GLU A 212 1.82 3.18 12.08
C GLU A 212 0.82 4.31 12.36
N ARG A 213 -0.48 4.01 12.49
CA ARG A 213 -1.52 5.05 12.48
C ARG A 213 -2.04 5.44 13.85
N LEU A 214 -1.96 4.55 14.84
CA LEU A 214 -2.61 4.72 16.14
C LEU A 214 -1.63 4.93 17.31
N THR A 215 -0.33 4.71 17.11
CA THR A 215 0.68 5.02 18.14
C THR A 215 1.30 6.40 17.92
N ASP A 216 1.87 6.98 18.99
CA ASP A 216 2.54 8.29 18.97
C ASP A 216 3.98 8.23 18.40
N ARG A 217 4.28 7.29 17.49
CA ARG A 217 5.54 7.34 16.73
C ARG A 217 5.53 8.64 15.93
N GLY A 218 6.40 9.57 16.31
CA GLY A 218 6.38 10.97 15.88
C GLY A 218 6.04 11.12 14.41
N ASP A 219 5.08 12.02 14.14
CA ASP A 219 4.54 12.33 12.81
C ASP A 219 5.66 12.40 11.75
N ASP A 220 5.82 11.34 10.97
CA ASP A 220 6.64 11.33 9.75
C ASP A 220 5.66 11.35 8.57
N ASP A 221 5.51 12.56 8.03
CA ASP A 221 4.86 13.02 6.81
C ASP A 221 3.88 12.10 6.06
N GLY A 222 2.62 12.56 6.00
CA GLY A 222 1.49 11.87 5.37
C GLY A 222 1.59 11.67 3.86
N ASP A 223 1.16 10.48 3.43
CA ASP A 223 0.90 10.16 2.02
C ASP A 223 -0.49 10.67 1.59
N GLY A 224 -0.47 11.81 0.90
CA GLY A 224 -1.63 12.39 0.23
C GLY A 224 -1.83 11.81 -1.17
N GLY A 225 -2.68 10.79 -1.29
CA GLY A 225 -3.09 10.25 -2.58
C GLY A 225 -3.72 11.32 -3.49
N LEU A 226 -3.05 11.64 -4.60
CA LEU A 226 -3.53 12.62 -5.59
C LEU A 226 -4.49 12.01 -6.63
N GLY A 227 -5.50 12.82 -7.00
CA GLY A 227 -6.63 12.42 -7.83
C GLY A 227 -6.31 12.09 -9.31
N LEU A 228 -6.96 11.03 -9.79
CA LEU A 228 -6.86 10.38 -11.11
C LEU A 228 -7.06 11.29 -12.35
N GLY A 229 -7.67 12.47 -12.20
CA GLY A 229 -8.11 13.28 -13.35
C GLY A 229 -7.04 14.11 -14.06
N SER A 230 -5.94 14.45 -13.39
CA SER A 230 -4.87 15.31 -13.92
C SER A 230 -3.75 14.51 -14.61
N ILE A 231 -3.58 13.25 -14.21
CA ILE A 231 -2.51 12.35 -14.68
C ILE A 231 -2.71 11.94 -16.15
N GLU A 232 -3.97 11.73 -16.59
CA GLU A 232 -4.27 11.31 -17.97
C GLU A 232 -3.87 12.31 -19.05
N ARG A 233 -3.85 13.63 -18.73
CA ARG A 233 -3.44 14.66 -19.70
C ARG A 233 -1.93 14.80 -19.83
N LEU A 234 -1.19 14.58 -18.74
CA LEU A 234 0.26 14.76 -18.71
C LEU A 234 1.00 13.64 -19.47
N ILE A 235 0.59 12.39 -19.28
CA ILE A 235 1.18 11.21 -19.94
C ILE A 235 1.18 11.36 -21.48
N GLY A 236 0.17 12.03 -22.05
CA GLY A 236 0.06 12.25 -23.50
C GLY A 236 1.02 13.31 -24.07
N MET A 237 1.53 14.24 -23.25
CA MET A 237 2.44 15.30 -23.71
C MET A 237 3.90 14.85 -23.72
N VAL A 238 4.32 14.07 -22.72
CA VAL A 238 5.71 13.64 -22.54
C VAL A 238 6.17 12.71 -23.67
N MET A 239 5.30 11.82 -24.14
CA MET A 239 5.64 10.78 -25.13
C MET A 239 5.50 11.23 -26.59
N SER A 240 5.25 12.52 -26.84
CA SER A 240 5.09 13.13 -28.19
C SER A 240 6.28 14.00 -28.62
N SER A 241 7.24 14.24 -27.73
CA SER A 241 8.36 15.15 -27.99
C SER A 241 9.47 14.49 -28.83
N LYS A 242 9.36 14.64 -30.15
CA LYS A 242 10.55 14.67 -31.01
C LYS A 242 11.21 16.04 -30.86
N LYS A 243 12.40 16.15 -30.24
CA LYS A 243 13.42 17.12 -30.68
C LYS A 243 14.82 16.99 -30.05
N GLU A 244 15.78 16.87 -30.98
CA GLU A 244 17.05 17.60 -31.12
C GLU A 244 17.85 17.98 -29.86
N GLY A 245 19.04 17.37 -29.78
CA GLY A 245 20.01 17.57 -28.71
C GLY A 245 20.60 18.97 -28.63
N LYS A 246 20.97 19.33 -27.40
CA LYS A 246 21.96 20.36 -27.09
C LYS A 246 22.81 19.85 -25.93
N GLU A 247 24.10 19.74 -26.19
CA GLU A 247 25.15 19.54 -25.18
C GLU A 247 25.21 20.76 -24.25
N GLY A 248 25.21 20.50 -22.95
CA GLY A 248 25.54 21.46 -21.89
C GLY A 248 26.52 20.80 -20.94
N ALA A 249 27.78 21.21 -21.00
CA ALA A 249 28.84 20.79 -20.11
C ALA A 249 28.74 21.50 -18.75
N GLY A 250 29.01 20.76 -17.67
CA GLY A 250 29.16 21.28 -16.31
C GLY A 250 29.06 20.16 -15.28
N ALA A 251 30.17 19.46 -15.05
CA ALA A 251 30.29 18.52 -13.95
C ALA A 251 30.73 19.28 -12.69
N GLU A 252 29.93 19.21 -11.63
CA GLU A 252 30.40 19.38 -10.26
C GLU A 252 30.01 18.13 -9.48
N GLU A 253 31.03 17.42 -9.01
CA GLU A 253 30.93 16.27 -8.12
C GLU A 253 30.45 16.72 -6.74
N MET A 254 29.30 16.21 -6.31
CA MET A 254 28.96 16.05 -4.90
C MET A 254 28.43 14.64 -4.66
N SER A 255 28.85 14.10 -3.53
CA SER A 255 28.74 12.72 -3.03
C SER A 255 27.50 11.88 -3.39
N GLY A 256 27.72 10.73 -4.03
CA GLY A 256 27.18 9.44 -3.59
C GLY A 256 25.78 8.99 -4.03
N GLY A 257 24.89 9.88 -4.48
CA GLY A 257 23.57 9.52 -5.00
C GLY A 257 23.55 9.44 -6.53
N GLY A 258 23.09 8.33 -7.12
CA GLY A 258 22.90 8.25 -8.56
C GLY A 258 21.76 9.16 -9.04
N VAL A 259 21.91 9.85 -10.18
CA VAL A 259 20.90 10.78 -10.69
C VAL A 259 19.72 10.04 -11.35
N VAL A 260 18.50 10.29 -10.87
CA VAL A 260 17.25 9.76 -11.46
C VAL A 260 17.00 10.44 -12.81
N THR A 261 17.22 9.70 -13.90
CA THR A 261 17.11 10.19 -15.29
C THR A 261 16.58 9.10 -16.21
N GLU A 262 16.11 9.44 -17.41
CA GLU A 262 15.69 8.45 -18.41
C GLU A 262 16.77 7.35 -18.60
N GLY A 263 16.34 6.09 -18.57
CA GLY A 263 17.19 4.91 -18.63
C GLY A 263 17.83 4.50 -17.31
N ALA A 264 17.66 5.26 -16.22
CA ALA A 264 18.10 4.83 -14.90
C ALA A 264 17.31 3.60 -14.45
N LEU A 265 18.01 2.64 -13.86
CA LEU A 265 17.43 1.46 -13.24
C LEU A 265 17.47 1.67 -11.73
N LEU A 266 16.34 1.45 -11.07
CA LEU A 266 16.19 1.54 -9.63
C LEU A 266 15.67 0.22 -9.09
N ARG A 267 15.92 0.00 -7.80
CA ARG A 267 15.33 -1.09 -7.02
C ARG A 267 14.65 -0.51 -5.79
N ALA A 268 13.63 -1.16 -5.28
CA ALA A 268 13.06 -0.81 -3.98
C ALA A 268 14.12 -0.95 -2.87
N GLY A 269 14.00 -0.11 -1.83
CA GLY A 269 14.88 -0.13 -0.67
C GLY A 269 14.93 -1.48 0.04
N SER A 270 16.01 -1.74 0.78
CA SER A 270 16.24 -2.97 1.55
C SER A 270 15.82 -2.92 3.02
N MET A 271 15.07 -1.91 3.44
CA MET A 271 14.60 -1.75 4.82
C MET A 271 13.84 -2.99 5.32
N ASP A 272 14.14 -3.45 6.54
CA ASP A 272 13.46 -4.60 7.17
C ASP A 272 11.95 -4.38 7.25
N ARG A 273 11.55 -3.16 7.65
CA ARG A 273 10.19 -2.66 7.50
C ARG A 273 10.03 -2.01 6.15
N SER A 274 9.45 -2.76 5.21
CA SER A 274 9.18 -2.25 3.87
C SER A 274 8.24 -1.04 3.93
N PRO A 275 8.55 0.08 3.25
CA PRO A 275 7.66 1.23 3.18
C PRO A 275 6.40 0.93 2.34
N PHE A 276 6.41 -0.21 1.64
CA PHE A 276 5.32 -0.71 0.80
C PHE A 276 4.50 -1.82 1.46
N LEU A 277 4.64 -2.03 2.78
CA LEU A 277 3.92 -3.08 3.50
C LEU A 277 2.41 -2.82 3.49
N LEU A 278 2.00 -1.61 3.86
CA LEU A 278 0.58 -1.25 4.01
C LEU A 278 -0.04 -0.66 2.73
N SER A 279 0.78 -0.12 1.83
CA SER A 279 0.33 0.45 0.56
C SER A 279 1.30 0.11 -0.58
N ASN A 280 0.80 0.11 -1.82
CA ASN A 280 1.59 -0.09 -3.03
C ASN A 280 2.52 -1.33 -2.99
N GLN A 281 2.00 -2.47 -2.52
CA GLN A 281 2.76 -3.72 -2.33
C GLN A 281 3.49 -4.18 -3.60
N GLU A 282 3.04 -3.79 -4.78
CA GLU A 282 3.73 -4.04 -6.05
C GLU A 282 5.15 -3.48 -6.12
N TYR A 283 5.48 -2.46 -5.31
CA TYR A 283 6.82 -1.89 -5.24
C TYR A 283 7.75 -2.63 -4.28
N HIS A 284 7.24 -3.45 -3.35
CA HIS A 284 8.09 -4.22 -2.42
C HIS A 284 9.05 -5.14 -3.18
N LYS A 285 10.37 -4.97 -3.04
CA LYS A 285 11.40 -5.71 -3.82
C LYS A 285 11.23 -5.58 -5.35
N SER A 286 10.80 -4.40 -5.81
CA SER A 286 10.63 -4.13 -7.24
C SER A 286 11.93 -3.68 -7.92
N VAL A 287 11.98 -3.85 -9.24
CA VAL A 287 12.98 -3.25 -10.13
C VAL A 287 12.24 -2.33 -11.09
N VAL A 288 12.62 -1.06 -11.14
CA VAL A 288 11.97 0.01 -11.90
C VAL A 288 12.94 0.59 -12.93
N LEU A 289 12.53 0.66 -14.19
CA LEU A 289 13.22 1.41 -15.23
C LEU A 289 12.53 2.76 -15.42
N VAL A 290 13.29 3.85 -15.31
CA VAL A 290 12.80 5.20 -15.65
C VAL A 290 12.73 5.32 -17.17
N ILE A 291 11.52 5.52 -17.69
CA ILE A 291 11.27 5.67 -19.13
C ILE A 291 11.12 7.12 -19.55
N SER A 292 10.80 8.00 -18.60
CA SER A 292 10.80 9.44 -18.79
C SER A 292 10.90 10.14 -17.45
N ASP A 293 11.60 11.27 -17.43
CA ASP A 293 11.70 12.13 -16.27
C ASP A 293 11.68 13.58 -16.76
N ASP A 294 10.71 14.35 -16.31
CA ASP A 294 10.57 15.76 -16.65
C ASP A 294 10.37 16.63 -15.40
N GLU A 295 10.02 17.91 -15.60
CA GLU A 295 9.82 18.88 -14.52
C GLU A 295 8.58 18.61 -13.66
N TYR A 296 7.64 17.78 -14.12
CA TYR A 296 6.35 17.54 -13.45
C TYR A 296 6.19 16.13 -12.92
N LEU A 297 6.78 15.13 -13.57
CA LEU A 297 6.66 13.75 -13.16
C LEU A 297 7.85 12.88 -13.59
N THR A 298 8.00 11.77 -12.89
CA THR A 298 8.82 10.63 -13.33
C THR A 298 7.88 9.51 -13.76
N VAL A 299 8.10 8.97 -14.96
CA VAL A 299 7.42 7.77 -15.45
C VAL A 299 8.40 6.60 -15.45
N GLY A 300 8.00 5.51 -14.82
CA GLY A 300 8.78 4.28 -14.81
C GLY A 300 7.96 3.05 -15.14
N VAL A 301 8.65 1.94 -15.37
CA VAL A 301 8.04 0.63 -15.56
C VAL A 301 8.66 -0.39 -14.62
N LEU A 302 7.80 -1.15 -13.95
CA LEU A 302 8.18 -2.34 -13.19
C LEU A 302 8.65 -3.44 -14.14
N LEU A 303 9.82 -4.02 -13.87
CA LEU A 303 10.43 -5.04 -14.73
C LEU A 303 10.30 -6.46 -14.19
N ASN A 304 10.09 -6.63 -12.88
CA ASN A 304 10.10 -7.95 -12.24
C ASN A 304 8.71 -8.46 -11.81
N ARG A 305 7.64 -7.99 -12.48
CA ARG A 305 6.24 -8.36 -12.18
C ARG A 305 5.59 -9.11 -13.35
N PRO A 306 5.77 -10.44 -13.47
CA PRO A 306 5.17 -11.20 -14.55
C PRO A 306 3.66 -11.32 -14.35
N ALA A 307 2.90 -11.04 -15.41
CA ALA A 307 1.45 -11.17 -15.43
C ALA A 307 1.03 -12.58 -15.88
N ALA A 308 -0.20 -12.98 -15.55
CA ALA A 308 -0.73 -14.29 -15.93
C ALA A 308 -1.04 -14.39 -17.44
N LYS A 309 -0.98 -13.27 -18.15
CA LYS A 309 -1.13 -13.18 -19.59
C LYS A 309 0.25 -13.13 -20.24
N GLY A 310 0.48 -13.93 -21.27
CA GLY A 310 1.60 -13.77 -22.19
C GLY A 310 1.17 -13.08 -23.48
N LEU A 311 2.14 -12.51 -24.20
CA LEU A 311 1.94 -12.02 -25.56
C LEU A 311 2.17 -13.16 -26.55
N GLU A 312 1.12 -13.59 -27.24
CA GLU A 312 1.27 -14.53 -28.36
C GLU A 312 1.80 -13.82 -29.60
N MET A 313 2.83 -14.39 -30.21
CA MET A 313 3.41 -13.93 -31.46
C MET A 313 3.50 -15.07 -32.45
N GLU A 314 3.32 -14.76 -33.73
CA GLU A 314 3.60 -15.68 -34.83
C GLU A 314 4.94 -15.29 -35.46
N ILE A 315 5.91 -16.20 -35.41
CA ILE A 315 7.27 -15.99 -35.88
C ILE A 315 7.50 -16.86 -37.11
N VAL A 316 8.09 -16.28 -38.15
CA VAL A 316 8.46 -16.96 -39.38
C VAL A 316 9.95 -17.22 -39.37
N ASN A 317 10.39 -18.47 -39.32
CA ASN A 317 11.81 -18.77 -39.35
C ASN A 317 12.31 -18.80 -40.80
N GLU A 318 13.04 -17.77 -41.20
CA GLU A 318 13.58 -17.59 -42.56
C GLU A 318 14.60 -18.68 -42.92
N ALA A 319 15.43 -19.09 -41.96
CA ALA A 319 16.42 -20.16 -42.14
C ALA A 319 15.79 -21.55 -42.35
N SER A 320 14.53 -21.76 -41.94
CA SER A 320 13.80 -23.03 -42.07
C SER A 320 12.85 -23.10 -43.27
N GLY A 321 12.94 -22.14 -44.21
CA GLY A 321 12.07 -22.09 -45.39
C GLY A 321 10.67 -21.52 -45.11
N GLY A 322 10.53 -20.65 -44.11
CA GLY A 322 9.29 -19.89 -43.85
C GLY A 322 8.27 -20.60 -42.96
N LYS A 323 8.68 -21.61 -42.18
CA LYS A 323 7.77 -22.28 -41.25
C LYS A 323 7.35 -21.32 -40.14
N ARG A 324 6.04 -21.21 -39.91
CA ARG A 324 5.46 -20.38 -38.86
C ARG A 324 5.42 -21.14 -37.54
N ARG A 325 5.82 -20.48 -36.45
CA ARG A 325 5.67 -20.98 -35.07
C ARG A 325 4.99 -19.93 -34.21
N LYS A 326 4.12 -20.37 -33.31
CA LYS A 326 3.63 -19.50 -32.24
C LYS A 326 4.63 -19.53 -31.08
N VAL A 327 4.93 -18.36 -30.53
CA VAL A 327 5.69 -18.22 -29.29
C VAL A 327 4.92 -17.30 -28.36
N THR A 328 5.03 -17.58 -27.07
CA THR A 328 4.47 -16.73 -26.02
C THR A 328 5.62 -16.05 -25.30
N VAL A 329 5.64 -14.72 -25.29
CA VAL A 329 6.58 -13.92 -24.50
C VAL A 329 5.87 -13.50 -23.21
N PRO A 330 6.51 -13.64 -22.02
CA PRO A 330 5.93 -13.15 -20.78
C PRO A 330 5.61 -11.66 -20.87
N LEU A 331 4.40 -11.28 -20.44
CA LEU A 331 4.04 -9.88 -20.30
C LEU A 331 4.28 -9.45 -18.86
N LEU A 332 5.01 -8.38 -18.67
CA LEU A 332 5.30 -7.80 -17.37
C LEU A 332 4.29 -6.67 -17.09
N TYR A 333 3.83 -6.61 -15.85
CA TYR A 333 3.08 -5.49 -15.31
C TYR A 333 4.06 -4.35 -15.00
N GLY A 334 3.93 -3.23 -15.72
CA GLY A 334 4.78 -2.04 -15.56
C GLY A 334 4.24 -1.00 -14.60
N GLY A 335 2.96 -1.09 -14.24
CA GLY A 335 2.26 -0.19 -13.33
C GLY A 335 0.79 -0.02 -13.69
N GLN A 336 0.06 0.70 -12.86
CA GLN A 336 -1.41 0.78 -12.90
C GLN A 336 -1.97 1.63 -14.05
N TYR A 337 -1.17 2.51 -14.63
CA TYR A 337 -1.65 3.42 -15.66
C TYR A 337 -1.42 2.85 -17.06
N ALA A 338 -2.41 3.00 -17.95
CA ALA A 338 -2.27 2.69 -19.36
C ALA A 338 -2.05 3.96 -20.18
N VAL A 339 -1.18 3.90 -21.18
CA VAL A 339 -0.94 5.04 -22.09
C VAL A 339 -2.02 5.06 -23.16
N LYS A 340 -2.89 6.07 -23.13
CA LYS A 340 -4.00 6.23 -24.08
C LYS A 340 -3.48 6.60 -25.48
N GLY A 341 -3.82 5.80 -26.49
CA GLY A 341 -3.55 6.13 -27.90
C GLY A 341 -2.20 5.67 -28.47
N GLN A 342 -1.38 4.93 -27.71
CA GLN A 342 -0.18 4.25 -28.21
C GLN A 342 -0.31 2.73 -28.10
N SER A 343 0.65 1.99 -28.67
CA SER A 343 0.82 0.58 -28.36
C SER A 343 0.94 0.44 -26.84
N PRO A 344 0.10 -0.37 -26.17
CA PRO A 344 0.12 -0.51 -24.72
C PRO A 344 1.38 -1.23 -24.22
N LEU A 345 2.25 -1.67 -25.13
CA LEU A 345 3.39 -2.53 -24.87
C LEU A 345 4.70 -1.83 -25.16
N LEU A 346 5.59 -1.85 -24.17
CA LEU A 346 6.97 -1.43 -24.28
C LEU A 346 7.87 -2.66 -24.46
N TRP A 347 8.65 -2.68 -25.53
CA TRP A 347 9.60 -3.75 -25.83
C TRP A 347 11.02 -3.31 -25.49
N LEU A 348 11.71 -4.14 -24.72
CA LEU A 348 13.02 -3.83 -24.15
C LEU A 348 14.03 -4.94 -24.47
N HIS A 349 15.28 -4.58 -24.70
CA HIS A 349 16.41 -5.52 -24.73
C HIS A 349 17.69 -4.91 -24.16
N CYS A 350 18.61 -5.78 -23.73
CA CYS A 350 19.97 -5.40 -23.32
C CYS A 350 21.06 -6.16 -24.10
N SER A 351 20.70 -6.77 -25.23
CA SER A 351 21.62 -7.59 -26.06
C SER A 351 22.51 -6.74 -26.97
N ASP A 352 23.82 -7.01 -26.93
CA ASP A 352 24.82 -6.39 -27.81
C ASP A 352 24.67 -6.84 -29.28
N ASP A 353 24.21 -8.07 -29.52
CA ASP A 353 23.95 -8.59 -30.88
C ASP A 353 22.80 -7.81 -31.53
N LEU A 354 21.74 -7.53 -30.77
CA LEU A 354 20.61 -6.72 -31.22
C LEU A 354 21.02 -5.27 -31.51
N ARG A 355 21.88 -4.68 -30.66
CA ARG A 355 22.44 -3.34 -30.91
C ARG A 355 23.30 -3.31 -32.17
N SER A 356 24.12 -4.33 -32.37
CA SER A 356 24.97 -4.47 -33.57
C SER A 356 24.15 -4.65 -34.84
N ALA A 357 22.94 -5.20 -34.72
CA ALA A 357 21.96 -5.32 -35.78
C ALA A 357 21.04 -4.09 -35.93
N GLU A 358 21.35 -2.98 -35.25
CA GLU A 358 20.59 -1.72 -35.28
C GLU A 358 19.11 -1.89 -34.89
N VAL A 359 18.84 -2.81 -33.96
CA VAL A 359 17.49 -3.01 -33.42
C VAL A 359 17.26 -2.02 -32.28
N GLY A 360 16.25 -1.15 -32.44
CA GLY A 360 15.79 -0.24 -31.41
C GLY A 360 16.65 1.01 -31.22
N SER A 361 16.41 1.70 -30.10
CA SER A 361 17.14 2.90 -29.67
C SER A 361 17.35 2.86 -28.14
N PRO A 362 18.40 3.48 -27.59
CA PRO A 362 18.64 3.48 -26.15
C PRO A 362 17.56 4.27 -25.39
N PHE A 363 17.34 3.89 -24.13
CA PHE A 363 16.69 4.77 -23.15
C PHE A 363 17.71 5.74 -22.56
N GLY A 364 17.52 7.04 -22.77
CA GLY A 364 18.49 8.05 -22.33
C GLY A 364 19.87 7.83 -22.96
N ASP A 365 20.91 7.81 -22.13
CA ASP A 365 22.29 7.57 -22.56
C ASP A 365 22.53 6.08 -22.89
N ALA A 366 23.11 5.82 -24.06
CA ALA A 366 23.48 4.48 -24.54
C ALA A 366 24.39 3.71 -23.57
N VAL A 367 25.15 4.41 -22.71
CA VAL A 367 26.01 3.80 -21.68
C VAL A 367 25.20 2.98 -20.66
N LYS A 368 23.91 3.27 -20.48
CA LYS A 368 23.03 2.56 -19.54
C LYS A 368 22.55 1.19 -20.05
N GLY A 369 22.79 0.87 -21.34
CA GLY A 369 22.64 -0.48 -21.90
C GLY A 369 21.20 -0.95 -22.21
N ILE A 370 20.15 -0.31 -21.72
CA ILE A 370 18.77 -0.75 -21.99
C ILE A 370 18.22 -0.04 -23.23
N PHE A 371 17.71 -0.82 -24.18
CA PHE A 371 17.18 -0.33 -25.46
C PHE A 371 15.69 -0.61 -25.57
N LYS A 372 14.96 0.32 -26.17
CA LYS A 372 13.58 0.16 -26.62
C LYS A 372 13.51 -0.16 -28.10
N CYS A 373 12.61 -1.06 -28.48
CA CYS A 373 12.30 -1.32 -29.89
C CYS A 373 10.79 -1.38 -30.11
N SER A 374 10.38 -1.50 -31.37
CA SER A 374 9.02 -1.85 -31.75
C SER A 374 8.82 -3.37 -31.80
N GLN A 375 7.57 -3.81 -31.73
CA GLN A 375 7.22 -5.22 -31.94
C GLN A 375 7.68 -5.73 -33.32
N ASP A 376 7.62 -4.90 -34.35
CA ASP A 376 8.02 -5.26 -35.71
C ASP A 376 9.53 -5.47 -35.81
N GLU A 377 10.33 -4.63 -35.16
CA GLU A 377 11.79 -4.81 -35.06
C GLU A 377 12.15 -6.09 -34.31
N ALA A 378 11.53 -6.34 -33.16
CA ALA A 378 11.74 -7.57 -32.40
C ALA A 378 11.36 -8.82 -33.23
N THR A 379 10.19 -8.79 -33.89
CA THR A 379 9.72 -9.90 -34.72
C THR A 379 10.67 -10.18 -35.89
N ARG A 380 11.18 -9.14 -36.54
CA ARG A 380 12.18 -9.28 -37.62
C ARG A 380 13.50 -9.86 -37.10
N ALA A 381 14.01 -9.35 -35.99
CA ALA A 381 15.24 -9.85 -35.38
C ALA A 381 15.14 -11.34 -35.01
N ILE A 382 14.00 -11.77 -34.46
CA ILE A 382 13.77 -13.18 -34.13
C ILE A 382 13.61 -14.04 -35.40
N SER A 383 12.90 -13.53 -36.41
CA SER A 383 12.67 -14.23 -37.68
C SER A 383 13.97 -14.46 -38.47
N ALA A 384 14.87 -13.48 -38.42
CA ALA A 384 16.22 -13.53 -39.00
C ALA A 384 17.20 -14.39 -38.18
N GLY A 385 16.81 -14.84 -36.98
CA GLY A 385 17.67 -15.64 -36.10
C GLY A 385 18.76 -14.85 -35.36
N VAL A 386 18.65 -13.52 -35.36
CA VAL A 386 19.56 -12.61 -34.62
C VAL A 386 19.29 -12.66 -33.12
N ALA A 387 18.05 -12.91 -32.73
CA ALA A 387 17.65 -13.01 -31.32
C ALA A 387 16.64 -14.13 -31.08
N LYS A 388 16.49 -14.50 -29.82
CA LYS A 388 15.45 -15.36 -29.29
C LYS A 388 14.32 -14.50 -28.71
N PRO A 389 13.10 -15.03 -28.60
CA PRO A 389 12.00 -14.38 -27.89
C PRO A 389 12.38 -13.94 -26.47
N ASP A 390 13.15 -14.76 -25.75
CA ASP A 390 13.60 -14.50 -24.37
C ASP A 390 14.66 -13.39 -24.27
N ASP A 391 15.18 -12.90 -25.40
CA ASP A 391 16.09 -11.74 -25.42
C ASP A 391 15.35 -10.41 -25.21
N PHE A 392 14.01 -10.44 -25.25
CA PHE A 392 13.15 -9.28 -25.09
C PHE A 392 12.33 -9.36 -23.80
N LEU A 393 12.21 -8.23 -23.11
CA LEU A 393 11.19 -8.02 -22.07
C LEU A 393 10.05 -7.19 -22.66
N VAL A 394 8.81 -7.60 -22.40
CA VAL A 394 7.62 -6.87 -22.85
C VAL A 394 6.85 -6.41 -21.63
N VAL A 395 6.64 -5.10 -21.51
CA VAL A 395 6.00 -4.49 -20.35
C VAL A 395 4.71 -3.79 -20.76
N SER A 396 3.67 -3.91 -19.94
CA SER A 396 2.38 -3.24 -20.13
C SER A 396 2.06 -2.38 -18.92
N GLY A 397 1.66 -1.14 -19.18
CA GLY A 397 1.35 -0.15 -18.14
C GLY A 397 2.59 0.54 -17.61
N VAL A 398 2.37 1.60 -16.84
CA VAL A 398 3.42 2.47 -16.28
C VAL A 398 3.09 2.86 -14.85
N SER A 399 4.15 3.15 -14.10
CA SER A 399 4.12 3.75 -12.76
C SER A 399 4.50 5.23 -12.88
N VAL A 400 3.86 6.09 -12.07
CA VAL A 400 4.02 7.55 -12.17
C VAL A 400 4.26 8.13 -10.78
N TRP A 401 5.31 8.95 -10.66
CA TRP A 401 5.62 9.73 -9.47
C TRP A 401 5.54 11.20 -9.82
N THR A 402 4.73 11.97 -9.09
CA THR A 402 4.56 13.41 -9.34
C THR A 402 5.62 14.23 -8.63
N LYS A 403 6.20 15.21 -9.31
CA LYS A 403 7.09 16.23 -8.74
C LYS A 403 6.26 17.46 -8.34
N GLY A 404 6.67 18.15 -7.27
CA GLY A 404 5.88 19.21 -6.64
C GLY A 404 5.56 20.41 -7.55
N ASP A 405 4.40 21.02 -7.27
CA ASP A 405 3.83 22.31 -7.74
C ASP A 405 3.04 22.44 -9.06
N ALA A 406 2.73 21.36 -9.79
CA ALA A 406 1.83 21.46 -10.96
C ALA A 406 0.33 21.61 -10.62
N LEU A 407 -0.06 21.45 -9.35
CA LEU A 407 -1.48 21.41 -8.93
C LEU A 407 -1.88 22.48 -7.89
N VAL A 408 -0.94 23.16 -7.25
CA VAL A 408 -1.25 24.20 -6.25
C VAL A 408 -0.66 25.53 -6.73
N GLY A 409 -1.49 26.35 -7.39
CA GLY A 409 -1.11 27.69 -7.84
C GLY A 409 -0.94 28.68 -6.69
N GLY A 410 0.07 28.49 -5.84
CA GLY A 410 0.39 29.37 -4.71
C GLY A 410 1.84 29.83 -4.79
N GLY A 411 2.06 31.07 -5.22
CA GLY A 411 3.38 31.69 -5.22
C GLY A 411 4.00 31.72 -3.81
N GLY A 412 4.91 30.79 -3.56
CA GLY A 412 5.74 30.69 -2.37
C GLY A 412 7.20 31.02 -2.68
N MET A 413 7.90 31.55 -1.68
CA MET A 413 9.25 32.12 -1.71
C MET A 413 10.33 31.10 -2.16
N MET A 414 11.37 31.57 -2.87
CA MET A 414 12.56 30.79 -3.24
C MET A 414 13.31 30.29 -1.99
N GLY A 415 13.04 29.04 -1.59
CA GLY A 415 13.95 28.16 -0.86
C GLY A 415 14.15 26.89 -1.69
N GLU A 416 15.25 26.16 -1.48
CA GLU A 416 15.43 24.82 -2.08
C GLU A 416 14.23 23.95 -1.67
N LEU A 417 13.42 23.55 -2.65
CA LEU A 417 12.27 22.68 -2.45
C LEU A 417 12.79 21.28 -2.08
N PRO A 418 12.05 20.54 -1.22
CA PRO A 418 12.40 19.16 -0.95
C PRO A 418 12.35 18.34 -2.25
N PRO A 419 13.21 17.31 -2.37
CA PRO A 419 13.21 16.41 -3.51
C PRO A 419 11.83 15.75 -3.64
N SER A 420 11.33 15.66 -4.88
CA SER A 420 9.97 15.17 -5.19
C SER A 420 9.98 14.23 -6.39
N GLY A 421 8.87 13.56 -6.69
CA GLY A 421 8.84 12.48 -7.65
C GLY A 421 9.70 11.29 -7.20
N LEU A 422 10.21 10.49 -8.14
CA LEU A 422 11.00 9.30 -7.80
C LEU A 422 12.35 9.65 -7.17
N GLU A 423 12.89 10.84 -7.41
CA GLU A 423 14.10 11.33 -6.74
C GLU A 423 13.86 11.54 -5.23
N GLY A 424 12.72 12.13 -4.87
CA GLY A 424 12.31 12.22 -3.45
C GLY A 424 12.14 10.86 -2.78
N GLU A 425 11.69 9.85 -3.53
CA GLU A 425 11.61 8.47 -3.02
C GLU A 425 13.00 7.83 -2.79
N VAL A 426 13.99 8.20 -3.62
CA VAL A 426 15.38 7.76 -3.43
C VAL A 426 15.99 8.42 -2.20
N ASP A 427 15.77 9.72 -2.05
CA ASP A 427 16.28 10.47 -0.89
C ASP A 427 15.64 10.00 0.43
N ALA A 428 14.38 9.55 0.37
CA ALA A 428 13.70 8.90 1.49
C ALA A 428 14.10 7.43 1.72
N GLY A 429 15.04 6.88 0.95
CA GLY A 429 15.50 5.49 1.06
C GLY A 429 14.48 4.43 0.62
N ARG A 430 13.36 4.84 0.01
CA ARG A 430 12.32 3.92 -0.50
C ARG A 430 12.74 3.26 -1.81
N PHE A 431 13.60 3.90 -2.59
CA PHE A 431 14.27 3.33 -3.76
C PHE A 431 15.78 3.60 -3.73
N GLU A 432 16.52 2.76 -4.44
CA GLU A 432 17.96 2.86 -4.59
C GLU A 432 18.32 2.78 -6.08
N VAL A 433 19.25 3.62 -6.53
CA VAL A 433 19.72 3.59 -7.93
C VAL A 433 20.67 2.41 -8.13
N VAL A 434 20.40 1.60 -9.14
CA VAL A 434 21.24 0.45 -9.51
C VAL A 434 22.46 0.92 -10.28
N GLY A 435 23.65 0.52 -9.82
CA GLY A 435 24.91 0.82 -10.49
C GLY A 435 24.97 0.30 -11.95
N PRO A 436 25.57 1.05 -12.90
CA PRO A 436 25.67 0.63 -14.30
C PRO A 436 26.32 -0.75 -14.51
N ASP A 437 27.25 -1.13 -13.64
CA ASP A 437 27.94 -2.43 -13.64
C ASP A 437 27.02 -3.61 -13.31
N ARG A 438 25.88 -3.35 -12.65
CA ARG A 438 24.92 -4.37 -12.20
C ARG A 438 23.74 -4.56 -13.14
N VAL A 439 23.54 -3.65 -14.10
CA VAL A 439 22.41 -3.68 -15.05
C VAL A 439 22.31 -5.04 -15.78
N ASN A 440 23.44 -5.58 -16.23
CA ASN A 440 23.46 -6.87 -16.93
C ASN A 440 23.10 -8.05 -16.02
N ASP A 441 23.46 -8.01 -14.74
CA ASP A 441 23.14 -9.07 -13.78
C ASP A 441 21.65 -9.05 -13.44
N VAL A 442 21.08 -7.86 -13.23
CA VAL A 442 19.63 -7.68 -13.08
C VAL A 442 18.90 -8.19 -14.32
N TRP A 443 19.34 -7.81 -15.51
CA TRP A 443 18.72 -8.21 -16.77
C TRP A 443 18.67 -9.73 -16.96
N ARG A 444 19.78 -10.44 -16.68
CA ARG A 444 19.83 -11.91 -16.80
C ARG A 444 18.85 -12.60 -15.85
N ALA A 445 18.63 -12.04 -14.65
CA ALA A 445 17.64 -12.58 -13.72
C ALA A 445 16.20 -12.34 -14.22
N LEU A 446 15.91 -11.15 -14.76
CA LEU A 446 14.59 -10.80 -15.32
C LEU A 446 14.19 -11.73 -16.48
N GLN A 447 15.14 -12.08 -17.36
CA GLN A 447 14.88 -12.95 -18.53
C GLN A 447 14.46 -14.38 -18.18
N ARG A 448 14.68 -14.82 -16.94
CA ARG A 448 14.27 -16.15 -16.47
C ARG A 448 12.81 -16.20 -16.03
N GLN A 449 12.16 -15.06 -15.87
CA GLN A 449 10.76 -14.99 -15.42
C GLN A 449 9.84 -15.50 -16.54
N GLU A 450 8.82 -16.26 -16.14
CA GLU A 450 7.86 -16.87 -17.05
C GLU A 450 6.49 -16.23 -16.86
N VAL A 451 5.53 -16.57 -17.74
CA VAL A 451 4.12 -16.25 -17.49
C VAL A 451 3.70 -16.86 -16.16
N VAL A 452 3.15 -16.03 -15.25
CA VAL A 452 2.78 -16.51 -13.92
C VAL A 452 1.53 -17.38 -14.00
N THR A 453 1.55 -18.47 -13.26
CA THR A 453 0.48 -19.45 -13.13
C THR A 453 0.36 -19.84 -11.66
N LYS A 454 -0.73 -20.53 -11.32
CA LYS A 454 -0.92 -21.09 -9.98
C LYS A 454 0.21 -22.04 -9.55
N LEU A 455 0.89 -22.68 -10.50
CA LEU A 455 1.92 -23.69 -10.24
C LEU A 455 3.32 -23.11 -10.07
N ASN A 456 3.60 -21.95 -10.68
CA ASN A 456 4.93 -21.34 -10.70
C ASN A 456 4.97 -19.95 -10.04
N LEU A 457 3.95 -19.57 -9.25
CA LEU A 457 3.90 -18.28 -8.54
C LEU A 457 5.13 -18.07 -7.64
N VAL A 458 5.39 -19.01 -6.73
CA VAL A 458 6.52 -18.94 -5.79
C VAL A 458 7.86 -18.89 -6.53
N GLN A 459 8.02 -19.71 -7.57
CA GLN A 459 9.22 -19.71 -8.42
C GLN A 459 9.43 -18.34 -9.09
N ASN A 460 8.37 -17.74 -9.66
CA ASN A 460 8.46 -16.44 -10.32
C ASN A 460 8.76 -15.30 -9.35
N LEU A 461 8.21 -15.34 -8.13
CA LEU A 461 8.54 -14.37 -7.08
C LEU A 461 10.00 -14.52 -6.62
N ALA A 462 10.52 -15.73 -6.51
CA ALA A 462 11.92 -15.96 -6.19
C ALA A 462 12.87 -15.40 -7.26
N LEU A 463 12.52 -15.57 -8.55
CA LEU A 463 13.23 -14.97 -9.68
C LEU A 463 13.15 -13.43 -9.67
N ALA A 464 11.97 -12.88 -9.36
CA ALA A 464 11.79 -11.44 -9.22
C ALA A 464 12.67 -10.86 -8.10
N GLY A 465 12.77 -11.57 -6.98
CA GLY A 465 13.66 -11.22 -5.86
C GLY A 465 15.14 -11.37 -6.19
N GLU A 466 15.51 -12.33 -7.05
CA GLU A 466 16.88 -12.46 -7.56
C GLU A 466 17.27 -11.25 -8.41
N ALA A 467 16.39 -10.78 -9.29
CA ALA A 467 16.61 -9.56 -10.06
C ALA A 467 16.77 -8.33 -9.16
N TRP A 468 15.96 -8.23 -8.10
CA TRP A 468 16.07 -7.16 -7.11
C TRP A 468 17.40 -7.19 -6.32
N ARG A 469 17.85 -8.37 -5.86
CA ARG A 469 19.15 -8.54 -5.18
C ARG A 469 20.34 -8.34 -6.12
N ALA A 470 20.19 -8.66 -7.40
CA ALA A 470 21.23 -8.43 -8.40
C ALA A 470 21.54 -6.93 -8.58
N GLY A 471 20.64 -6.03 -8.16
CA GLY A 471 20.88 -4.59 -8.15
C GLY A 471 21.58 -4.04 -6.91
N THR A 472 21.79 -4.84 -5.86
CA THR A 472 22.36 -4.39 -4.57
C THR A 472 23.84 -3.98 -4.69
N VAL A 473 24.22 -2.90 -4.00
CA VAL A 473 25.60 -2.39 -3.98
C VAL A 473 26.53 -3.37 -3.25
N ALA A 474 27.78 -3.51 -3.70
CA ALA A 474 28.71 -4.54 -3.20
C ALA A 474 29.08 -4.42 -1.71
N SER A 475 28.84 -3.29 -1.05
CA SER A 475 29.07 -3.13 0.40
C SER A 475 28.05 -3.88 1.26
N GLU A 476 26.80 -3.97 0.82
CA GLU A 476 25.68 -4.57 1.58
C GLU A 476 25.57 -6.10 1.35
N ALA A 477 26.05 -6.59 0.21
CA ALA A 477 26.07 -8.02 -0.10
C ALA A 477 26.92 -8.86 0.88
N ARG A 478 27.77 -8.22 1.70
CA ARG A 478 28.60 -8.86 2.72
C ARG A 478 27.93 -9.02 4.09
N GLU A 479 26.92 -8.22 4.41
CA GLU A 479 26.23 -8.30 5.72
C GLU A 479 25.07 -9.32 5.71
N GLY A 480 24.41 -9.53 4.56
CA GLY A 480 23.29 -10.48 4.42
C GLY A 480 23.66 -11.97 4.30
N LEU A 481 24.92 -12.35 4.55
CA LEU A 481 25.44 -13.73 4.47
C LEU A 481 25.88 -14.28 5.84
N THR A 482 25.30 -13.81 6.95
CA THR A 482 25.49 -14.45 8.25
C THR A 482 24.58 -15.67 8.36
N GLU A 483 25.22 -16.84 8.49
CA GLU A 483 24.58 -18.13 8.73
C GLU A 483 23.65 -18.08 9.94
N ILE A 484 22.48 -18.71 9.78
CA ILE A 484 21.57 -19.10 10.85
C ILE A 484 22.36 -20.00 11.83
N THR A 485 22.91 -19.42 12.89
CA THR A 485 23.31 -20.18 14.07
C THR A 485 22.18 -20.11 15.08
N ALA A 486 21.40 -21.19 15.16
CA ALA A 486 20.52 -21.44 16.28
C ALA A 486 21.36 -21.49 17.57
N THR A 487 21.23 -20.46 18.41
CA THR A 487 21.61 -20.54 19.82
C THR A 487 20.35 -20.69 20.64
N GLU A 488 20.05 -21.94 21.01
CA GLU A 488 19.25 -22.24 22.20
C GLU A 488 19.95 -21.60 23.42
N GLY A 489 19.35 -20.54 23.96
CA GLY A 489 19.83 -19.85 25.15
C GLY A 489 18.67 -19.59 26.10
N ILE A 490 18.47 -20.50 27.04
CA ILE A 490 17.63 -20.29 28.23
C ILE A 490 18.25 -19.13 29.03
N GLY A 491 17.56 -18.00 29.12
CA GLY A 491 18.01 -16.84 29.89
C GLY A 491 16.88 -15.84 30.12
N GLU A 492 16.29 -15.88 31.31
CA GLU A 492 15.42 -14.83 31.82
C GLU A 492 16.19 -13.50 31.91
N GLY A 493 15.63 -12.44 31.32
CA GLY A 493 16.11 -11.07 31.46
C GLY A 493 16.91 -10.56 30.26
N TYR A 494 16.22 -10.20 29.19
CA TYR A 494 16.72 -9.27 28.18
C TYR A 494 15.84 -8.03 28.19
N ASP A 495 16.47 -6.88 28.38
CA ASP A 495 15.84 -5.56 28.36
C ASP A 495 15.38 -5.25 26.92
N GLU A 496 14.05 -5.16 26.73
CA GLU A 496 13.31 -4.98 25.47
C GLU A 496 13.37 -3.56 24.88
N GLU A 497 14.55 -2.96 24.67
CA GLU A 497 14.64 -1.63 24.04
C GLU A 497 15.25 -1.64 22.62
N GLY A 498 15.40 -2.80 21.98
CA GLY A 498 16.00 -2.91 20.64
C GLY A 498 15.26 -3.75 19.59
N ASP A 499 14.38 -4.68 20.00
CA ASP A 499 13.83 -5.71 19.09
C ASP A 499 12.41 -5.39 18.56
N GLY A 500 11.77 -4.32 19.05
CA GLY A 500 10.36 -4.01 18.76
C GLY A 500 10.04 -3.56 17.32
N ASP A 501 11.04 -3.49 16.43
CA ASP A 501 10.86 -3.08 15.04
C ASP A 501 11.00 -4.21 14.01
N GLU A 502 11.64 -5.33 14.36
CA GLU A 502 11.85 -6.45 13.42
C GLU A 502 10.63 -7.37 13.32
N TYR A 503 9.89 -7.54 14.42
CA TYR A 503 8.76 -8.46 14.53
C TYR A 503 7.44 -7.70 14.67
N VAL A 504 6.38 -8.32 14.17
CA VAL A 504 5.01 -7.83 14.40
C VAL A 504 4.69 -7.95 15.89
N HIS A 505 4.08 -6.93 16.46
CA HIS A 505 3.72 -6.90 17.88
C HIS A 505 2.94 -8.16 18.32
N ASP A 506 3.38 -8.79 19.41
CA ASP A 506 2.83 -10.02 19.96
C ASP A 506 2.70 -11.14 18.91
N SER A 507 3.76 -11.35 18.14
CA SER A 507 3.88 -12.40 17.12
C SER A 507 5.35 -12.75 16.85
N ASP A 508 5.61 -14.01 16.47
CA ASP A 508 6.93 -14.47 16.00
C ASP A 508 7.18 -14.14 14.52
N THR A 509 6.27 -13.40 13.87
CA THR A 509 6.38 -13.06 12.45
C THR A 509 7.26 -11.85 12.24
N ARG A 510 8.31 -12.00 11.43
CA ARG A 510 9.16 -10.88 11.00
C ARG A 510 8.41 -9.98 10.04
N VAL A 511 8.55 -8.67 10.19
CA VAL A 511 7.92 -7.65 9.34
C VAL A 511 8.36 -7.79 7.88
N ALA A 512 9.63 -8.19 7.66
CA ALA A 512 10.16 -8.47 6.33
C ALA A 512 9.42 -9.64 5.65
N ASP A 513 9.13 -10.71 6.39
CA ASP A 513 8.42 -11.89 5.87
C ASP A 513 6.93 -11.57 5.64
N LEU A 514 6.35 -10.71 6.49
CA LEU A 514 5.01 -10.17 6.29
C LEU A 514 4.93 -9.33 5.01
N SER A 515 5.97 -8.54 4.71
CA SER A 515 6.07 -7.74 3.47
C SER A 515 6.15 -8.63 2.22
N ASP A 516 6.91 -9.72 2.28
CA ASP A 516 6.95 -10.73 1.21
C ASP A 516 5.59 -11.40 1.01
N THR A 517 4.89 -11.70 2.11
CA THR A 517 3.54 -12.25 2.07
C THR A 517 2.54 -11.26 1.47
N ALA A 518 2.64 -9.97 1.82
CA ALA A 518 1.80 -8.93 1.26
C ALA A 518 2.00 -8.78 -0.26
N LEU A 519 3.25 -8.81 -0.75
CA LEU A 519 3.55 -8.83 -2.17
C LEU A 519 2.98 -10.08 -2.86
N ARG A 520 3.18 -11.27 -2.27
CA ARG A 520 2.67 -12.53 -2.81
C ARG A 520 1.14 -12.48 -2.94
N SER A 521 0.46 -12.04 -1.89
CA SER A 521 -0.99 -11.82 -1.86
C SER A 521 -1.45 -10.81 -2.90
N TRP A 522 -0.72 -9.71 -3.09
CA TRP A 522 -1.00 -8.74 -4.14
C TRP A 522 -0.89 -9.35 -5.54
N VAL A 523 0.19 -10.09 -5.84
CA VAL A 523 0.39 -10.72 -7.15
C VAL A 523 -0.66 -11.80 -7.42
N ALA A 524 -0.93 -12.65 -6.42
CA ALA A 524 -1.96 -13.68 -6.49
C ALA A 524 -3.35 -13.08 -6.80
N THR A 525 -3.65 -11.95 -6.16
CA THR A 525 -4.93 -11.23 -6.30
C THR A 525 -5.03 -10.49 -7.64
N PHE A 526 -4.12 -9.55 -7.90
CA PHE A 526 -4.28 -8.57 -8.97
C PHE A 526 -3.69 -9.01 -10.31
N LEU A 527 -2.68 -9.89 -10.32
CA LEU A 527 -2.05 -10.36 -11.56
C LEU A 527 -2.52 -11.75 -11.98
N LEU A 528 -2.94 -12.60 -11.02
CA LEU A 528 -3.34 -13.99 -11.29
C LEU A 528 -4.85 -14.24 -11.11
N GLY A 529 -5.56 -13.38 -10.36
CA GLY A 529 -6.99 -13.60 -10.05
C GLY A 529 -7.24 -14.86 -9.22
N ALA A 530 -6.28 -15.21 -8.34
CA ALA A 530 -6.29 -16.41 -7.50
C ALA A 530 -5.81 -16.08 -6.06
N PRO A 531 -6.62 -15.36 -5.27
CA PRO A 531 -6.20 -14.78 -3.99
C PRO A 531 -5.83 -15.79 -2.92
N SER A 532 -6.47 -16.96 -2.98
CA SER A 532 -6.18 -18.11 -2.10
C SER A 532 -4.74 -18.64 -2.21
N LEU A 533 -3.94 -18.13 -3.15
CA LEU A 533 -2.51 -18.42 -3.26
C LEU A 533 -1.62 -17.36 -2.59
N GLY A 534 -2.21 -16.33 -2.00
CA GLY A 534 -1.52 -15.25 -1.31
C GLY A 534 -0.99 -15.65 0.06
N SER A 535 -1.87 -16.28 0.85
CA SER A 535 -1.56 -16.79 2.19
C SER A 535 -0.64 -18.00 2.22
#